data_AF-A0A7C9VFK2-F1
#
_entry.id   AF-A0A7C9VFK2-F1
#
_cell.length_a   1.000
_cell.length_b   1.000
_cell.length_c   1.000
_cell.angle_alpha   90.00
_cell.angle_beta   90.00
_cell.angle_gamma   90.00
#
_symmetry.space_group_name_H-M   'P 1'
#
loop_
_entity.id
_entity.type
_entity.pdbx_description
1 polymer ?
#
loop_
_entity_poly.entity_id
_entity_poly.type
_entity_poly.pdbx_seq_one_letter_code
_entity_poly.pdbx_strand_id
1 'polypeptide(L)'
;MREPRQKIFITCAVTGNLTTPEQTPYLPITPEQISDACLGAAEAGAAIVHIHVRDPATGKPSMELEYYRDVVERIRAKNTQLILNITTGPGGRFVPSHDEPRIAAPGTTLMAPEKRVAHI
;
A
#
# COMPACT_ATOMS: atom_id res chain seq x y z
N MET A 1 -34.10 6.91 25.05
CA MET A 1 -33.32 7.18 23.81
C MET A 1 -32.35 6.03 23.64
N ARG A 2 -32.19 5.46 22.44
CA ARG A 2 -31.15 4.44 22.20
C ARG A 2 -29.78 5.08 22.38
N GLU A 3 -28.86 4.42 23.08
CA GLU A 3 -27.48 4.89 23.12
C GLU A 3 -26.93 5.05 21.70
N PRO A 4 -26.16 6.12 21.43
CA PRO A 4 -25.52 6.28 20.13
C PRO A 4 -24.61 5.08 19.89
N ARG A 5 -24.80 4.40 18.75
CA ARG A 5 -23.91 3.29 18.38
C ARG A 5 -22.47 3.80 18.31
N GLN A 6 -21.55 3.01 18.86
CA GLN A 6 -20.12 3.28 18.76
C GLN A 6 -19.73 3.46 17.28
N LYS A 7 -19.06 4.57 16.96
CA LYS A 7 -18.51 4.81 15.62
C LYS A 7 -17.31 3.89 15.42
N ILE A 8 -17.37 3.04 14.41
CA ILE A 8 -16.31 2.08 14.08
C ILE A 8 -15.55 2.59 12.87
N PHE A 9 -14.22 2.59 12.93
CA PHE A 9 -13.38 2.86 11.77
C PHE A 9 -13.08 1.56 11.05
N ILE A 10 -13.32 1.56 9.74
CA ILE A 10 -12.97 0.46 8.84
C ILE A 10 -11.80 0.94 7.98
N THR A 11 -10.74 0.13 7.92
CA THR A 11 -9.62 0.33 6.99
C THR A 11 -9.74 -0.66 5.84
N CYS A 12 -9.66 -0.17 4.60
CA CYS A 12 -9.58 -1.02 3.42
C CYS A 12 -8.15 -1.05 2.87
N ALA A 13 -7.50 -2.22 2.87
CA ALA A 13 -6.20 -2.43 2.24
C ALA A 13 -6.41 -2.87 0.78
N VAL A 14 -6.31 -1.92 -0.15
CA VAL A 14 -6.86 -2.09 -1.50
C VAL A 14 -6.03 -2.96 -2.44
N THR A 15 -4.74 -3.19 -2.15
CA THR A 15 -3.84 -3.95 -3.04
C THR A 15 -2.82 -4.82 -2.28
N GLY A 16 -2.02 -4.24 -1.38
CA GLY A 16 -0.92 -4.96 -0.70
C GLY A 16 0.25 -5.29 -1.64
N ASN A 17 1.20 -6.10 -1.17
CA ASN A 17 2.43 -6.47 -1.91
C ASN A 17 2.61 -8.00 -2.09
N LEU A 18 1.73 -8.83 -1.56
CA LEU A 18 1.84 -10.29 -1.65
C LEU A 18 0.94 -10.87 -2.76
N THR A 19 -0.27 -10.34 -2.91
CA THR A 19 -1.21 -10.79 -3.94
C THR A 19 -0.61 -10.57 -5.33
N THR A 20 -0.74 -11.55 -6.23
CA THR A 20 -0.23 -11.46 -7.60
C THR A 20 -1.38 -11.35 -8.62
N PRO A 21 -1.14 -10.76 -9.81
CA PRO A 21 -2.18 -10.60 -10.83
C PRO A 21 -2.80 -11.94 -11.29
N GLU A 22 -2.04 -13.04 -11.21
CA GLU A 22 -2.52 -14.38 -11.58
C GLU A 22 -3.55 -14.93 -10.57
N GLN A 23 -3.57 -14.41 -9.34
CA GLN A 23 -4.52 -14.85 -8.32
C GLN A 23 -5.90 -14.21 -8.48
N THR A 24 -5.98 -13.00 -9.04
CA THR A 24 -7.25 -12.32 -9.27
C THR A 24 -7.13 -11.19 -10.31
N PRO A 25 -8.08 -11.08 -11.26
CA PRO A 25 -8.09 -9.99 -12.22
C PRO A 25 -8.49 -8.64 -11.59
N TYR A 26 -8.96 -8.63 -10.34
CA TYR A 26 -9.42 -7.44 -9.64
C TYR A 26 -8.32 -6.73 -8.85
N LEU A 27 -7.07 -7.21 -8.90
CA LEU A 27 -5.95 -6.61 -8.20
C LEU A 27 -5.60 -5.24 -8.80
N PRO A 28 -5.72 -4.12 -8.05
CA PRO A 28 -5.31 -2.82 -8.55
C PRO A 28 -3.79 -2.73 -8.66
N ILE A 29 -3.28 -2.35 -9.85
CA ILE A 29 -1.85 -2.31 -10.16
C ILE A 29 -1.37 -0.89 -10.45
N THR A 30 -2.04 -0.17 -11.35
CA THR A 30 -1.62 1.20 -11.72
C THR A 30 -2.02 2.22 -10.65
N PRO A 31 -1.34 3.38 -10.57
CA PRO A 31 -1.75 4.46 -9.67
C PRO A 31 -3.23 4.86 -9.81
N GLU A 32 -3.73 4.91 -11.04
CA GLU A 32 -5.15 5.17 -11.34
C GLU A 32 -6.05 4.12 -10.70
N GLN A 33 -5.81 2.83 -11.00
CA GLN A 33 -6.59 1.72 -10.44
C GLN A 33 -6.55 1.70 -8.91
N ILE A 34 -5.38 1.93 -8.31
CA ILE A 34 -5.21 1.96 -6.85
C ILE A 34 -5.99 3.14 -6.27
N SER A 35 -5.92 4.33 -6.89
CA SER A 35 -6.64 5.51 -6.43
C SER A 35 -8.16 5.33 -6.53
N ASP A 36 -8.65 4.74 -7.62
CA ASP A 36 -10.08 4.47 -7.81
C ASP A 36 -10.58 3.41 -6.84
N ALA A 37 -9.79 2.36 -6.55
CA ALA A 37 -10.11 1.38 -5.52
C ALA A 37 -10.19 2.01 -4.11
N CYS A 38 -9.29 2.95 -3.79
CA CYS A 38 -9.33 3.70 -2.54
C CYS A 38 -10.59 4.56 -2.42
N LEU A 39 -10.97 5.25 -3.48
CA LEU A 39 -12.15 6.11 -3.50
C LEU A 39 -13.44 5.29 -3.45
N GLY A 40 -13.53 4.19 -4.21
CA GLY A 40 -14.65 3.26 -4.13
C GLY A 40 -14.79 2.63 -2.74
N ALA A 41 -13.68 2.32 -2.06
CA ALA A 41 -13.72 1.87 -0.67
C ALA A 41 -14.27 2.95 0.28
N ALA A 42 -13.90 4.22 0.07
CA ALA A 42 -14.42 5.33 0.84
C ALA A 42 -15.93 5.56 0.61
N GLU A 43 -16.38 5.49 -0.65
CA GLU A 43 -17.80 5.55 -1.02
C GLU A 43 -18.62 4.41 -0.38
N ALA A 44 -18.02 3.23 -0.26
CA ALA A 44 -18.61 2.09 0.45
C ALA A 44 -18.59 2.22 1.99
N GLY A 45 -17.96 3.27 2.53
CA GLY A 45 -17.96 3.59 3.97
C GLY A 45 -16.65 3.33 4.71
N ALA A 46 -15.54 3.03 4.02
CA ALA A 46 -14.24 2.95 4.66
C ALA A 46 -13.80 4.34 5.15
N ALA A 47 -13.35 4.42 6.40
CA ALA A 47 -12.81 5.66 6.97
C ALA A 47 -11.34 5.87 6.59
N ILE A 48 -10.61 4.77 6.34
CA ILE A 48 -9.18 4.75 6.11
C ILE A 48 -8.90 3.81 4.92
N VAL A 49 -7.91 4.16 4.10
CA VAL A 49 -7.34 3.26 3.08
C VAL A 49 -5.87 2.99 3.37
N HIS A 50 -5.47 1.73 3.28
CA HIS A 50 -4.08 1.31 3.41
C HIS A 50 -3.47 1.07 2.02
N ILE A 51 -2.42 1.84 1.71
CA ILE A 51 -1.91 1.99 0.34
C ILE A 51 -0.53 1.37 0.21
N HIS A 52 -0.41 0.50 -0.79
CA HIS A 52 0.84 0.06 -1.40
C HIS A 52 0.82 0.50 -2.87
N VAL A 53 2.00 0.64 -3.49
CA VAL A 53 2.13 0.84 -4.94
C VAL A 53 2.80 -0.35 -5.60
N ARG A 54 2.55 -0.50 -6.88
CA ARG A 54 3.10 -1.55 -7.74
C ARG A 54 3.71 -0.91 -8.97
N ASP A 55 4.62 -1.65 -9.59
CA ASP A 55 5.13 -1.33 -10.92
C ASP A 55 3.98 -1.51 -11.94
N PRO A 56 3.59 -0.45 -12.68
CA PRO A 56 2.46 -0.51 -13.61
C PRO A 56 2.66 -1.48 -14.78
N ALA A 57 3.90 -1.76 -15.17
CA ALA A 57 4.21 -2.63 -16.30
C ALA A 57 4.23 -4.10 -15.92
N THR A 58 4.59 -4.42 -14.67
CA THR A 58 4.83 -5.80 -14.23
C THR A 58 3.89 -6.28 -13.12
N GLY A 59 3.17 -5.40 -12.44
CA GLY A 59 2.32 -5.73 -11.29
C GLY A 59 3.08 -6.07 -10.00
N LYS A 60 4.42 -6.05 -10.04
CA LYS A 60 5.26 -6.35 -8.88
C LYS A 60 5.20 -5.22 -7.84
N PRO A 61 5.45 -5.50 -6.55
CA PRO A 61 5.56 -4.47 -5.53
C PRO A 61 6.61 -3.42 -5.89
N SER A 62 6.32 -2.15 -5.62
CA SER A 62 7.22 -1.03 -5.92
C SER A 62 7.40 -0.11 -4.71
N MET A 63 8.50 0.64 -4.70
CA MET A 63 8.79 1.73 -3.77
C MET A 63 9.00 3.07 -4.49
N GLU A 64 8.67 3.16 -5.78
CA GLU A 64 8.89 4.37 -6.58
C GLU A 64 8.06 5.55 -6.04
N LEU A 65 8.75 6.66 -5.77
CA LEU A 65 8.15 7.85 -5.16
C LEU A 65 7.05 8.45 -6.03
N GLU A 66 7.24 8.42 -7.35
CA GLU A 66 6.29 8.95 -8.32
C GLU A 66 4.95 8.21 -8.26
N TYR A 67 4.95 6.90 -8.03
CA TYR A 67 3.71 6.12 -7.96
C TYR A 67 2.93 6.45 -6.69
N TYR A 68 3.61 6.65 -5.56
CA TYR A 68 2.95 7.09 -4.33
C TYR A 68 2.35 8.49 -4.49
N ARG A 69 3.13 9.41 -5.07
CA ARG A 69 2.68 10.79 -5.35
C ARG A 69 1.43 10.80 -6.22
N ASP A 70 1.44 10.08 -7.34
CA ASP A 70 0.32 10.02 -8.27
C ASP A 70 -0.97 9.47 -7.59
N VAL A 71 -0.86 8.38 -6.83
CA VAL A 71 -2.00 7.83 -6.06
C VAL A 71 -2.56 8.87 -5.09
N VAL A 72 -1.70 9.53 -4.31
CA VAL A 72 -2.14 10.51 -3.31
C VAL A 72 -2.78 11.73 -3.96
N GLU A 73 -2.18 12.27 -5.02
CA GLU A 73 -2.71 13.43 -5.76
C GLU A 73 -4.10 13.13 -6.34
N ARG A 74 -4.29 11.96 -6.98
CA ARG A 74 -5.60 11.53 -7.50
C ARG A 74 -6.67 11.40 -6.42
N ILE A 75 -6.32 10.78 -5.29
CA ILE A 75 -7.26 10.65 -4.17
C ILE A 75 -7.61 12.04 -3.62
N ARG A 76 -6.61 12.91 -3.41
CA ARG A 76 -6.81 14.24 -2.82
C ARG A 76 -7.56 15.21 -3.72
N ALA A 77 -7.46 15.05 -5.04
CA ALA A 77 -8.28 15.80 -5.99
C ALA A 77 -9.79 15.52 -5.83
N LYS A 78 -10.18 14.34 -5.31
CA LYS A 78 -11.57 13.90 -5.20
C LYS A 78 -12.08 13.85 -3.74
N ASN A 79 -11.22 13.51 -2.77
CA ASN A 79 -11.59 13.36 -1.37
C ASN A 79 -10.45 13.82 -0.42
N THR A 80 -10.66 15.00 0.19
CA THR A 80 -9.73 15.60 1.15
C THR A 80 -9.87 15.07 2.58
N GLN A 81 -10.98 14.37 2.89
CA GLN A 81 -11.29 13.88 4.23
C GLN A 81 -10.85 12.42 4.47
N LEU A 82 -10.66 11.64 3.39
CA LEU A 82 -10.23 10.24 3.50
C LEU A 82 -8.87 10.14 4.18
N ILE A 83 -8.77 9.32 5.23
CA ILE A 83 -7.51 9.05 5.93
C ILE A 83 -6.67 8.11 5.07
N LEU A 84 -5.45 8.53 4.77
CA LEU A 84 -4.49 7.73 3.99
C LEU A 84 -3.47 7.13 4.95
N ASN A 85 -3.43 5.81 4.99
CA ASN A 85 -2.39 5.05 5.66
C ASN A 85 -1.42 4.54 4.60
N ILE A 86 -0.27 5.20 4.45
CA ILE A 86 0.71 4.86 3.42
C ILE A 86 1.74 3.90 4.03
N THR A 87 1.92 2.75 3.38
CA THR A 87 2.79 1.68 3.89
C THR A 87 4.26 2.13 4.03
N THR A 88 4.92 1.72 5.11
CA THR A 88 6.38 1.82 5.31
C THR A 88 7.02 0.44 5.56
N GLY A 89 6.24 -0.62 5.28
CA GLY A 89 6.67 -2.02 5.40
C GLY A 89 7.76 -2.44 4.39
N PRO A 90 7.76 -1.97 3.12
CA PRO A 90 8.81 -2.28 2.17
C PRO A 90 10.21 -1.91 2.67
N GLY A 91 11.22 -2.63 2.17
CA GLY A 91 12.62 -2.41 2.53
C GLY A 91 13.03 -2.86 3.94
N GLY A 92 12.17 -3.60 4.65
CA GLY A 92 12.44 -4.12 6.00
C GLY A 92 12.75 -5.61 6.09
N ARG A 93 12.80 -6.34 4.97
CA ARG A 93 12.95 -7.81 4.98
C ARG A 93 14.41 -8.22 4.95
N PHE A 94 14.89 -8.87 6.00
CA PHE A 94 16.13 -9.63 6.00
C PHE A 94 15.84 -11.11 5.76
N VAL A 95 16.53 -11.72 4.80
CA VAL A 95 16.51 -13.17 4.58
C VAL A 95 17.90 -13.68 4.91
N PRO A 96 18.08 -14.48 5.98
CA PRO A 96 19.38 -15.03 6.33
C PRO A 96 19.86 -16.02 5.25
N SER A 97 21.15 -16.02 4.96
CA SER A 97 21.76 -17.06 4.13
C SER A 97 21.70 -18.42 4.84
N HIS A 98 21.69 -19.51 4.06
CA HIS A 98 21.56 -20.87 4.60
C HIS A 98 22.75 -21.25 5.50
N ASP A 99 23.97 -20.99 5.02
CA ASP A 99 25.19 -21.46 5.68
C ASP A 99 25.70 -20.48 6.75
N GLU A 100 25.45 -19.18 6.58
CA GLU A 100 25.86 -18.13 7.51
C GLU A 100 24.69 -17.16 7.80
N PRO A 101 23.86 -17.39 8.83
CA PRO A 101 22.62 -16.63 9.06
C PRO A 101 22.78 -15.12 9.27
N ARG A 102 24.00 -14.65 9.59
CA ARG A 102 24.33 -13.22 9.70
C ARG A 102 24.47 -12.50 8.35
N ILE A 103 24.61 -13.26 7.25
CA ILE A 103 24.77 -12.75 5.90
C ILE A 103 23.41 -12.70 5.21
N ALA A 104 23.14 -11.60 4.51
CA ALA A 104 21.93 -11.44 3.71
C ALA A 104 21.94 -12.38 2.49
N ALA A 105 20.89 -13.17 2.32
CA ALA A 105 20.62 -13.91 1.09
C ALA A 105 19.98 -13.01 0.01
N PRO A 106 19.96 -13.43 -1.27
CA PRO A 106 19.42 -12.65 -2.39
C PRO A 106 17.96 -12.16 -2.25
N GLY A 107 17.15 -12.81 -1.39
CA GLY A 107 15.78 -12.38 -1.09
C GLY A 107 15.65 -11.23 -0.09
N THR A 108 16.78 -10.72 0.43
CA THR A 108 16.82 -9.58 1.35
C THR A 108 16.50 -8.30 0.61
N THR A 109 15.59 -7.50 1.18
CA THR A 109 15.28 -6.15 0.70
C THR A 109 15.62 -5.07 1.73
N LEU A 110 16.27 -5.46 2.84
CA LEU A 110 16.65 -4.56 3.92
C LEU A 110 17.47 -3.37 3.39
N MET A 111 16.99 -2.16 3.65
CA MET A 111 17.64 -0.92 3.24
C MET A 111 17.65 0.12 4.37
N ALA A 112 18.42 1.19 4.15
CA ALA A 112 18.55 2.29 5.11
C ALA A 112 17.17 2.92 5.45
N PRO A 113 16.92 3.29 6.72
CA PRO A 113 15.63 3.84 7.15
C PRO A 113 15.15 5.02 6.31
N GLU A 114 16.05 5.92 5.91
CA GLU A 114 15.75 7.13 5.14
C GLU A 114 15.13 6.78 3.78
N LYS A 115 15.60 5.70 3.14
CA LYS A 115 15.03 5.23 1.87
C LYS A 115 13.64 4.61 2.05
N ARG A 116 13.34 4.05 3.22
CA ARG A 116 12.06 3.38 3.51
C ARG A 116 10.92 4.33 3.78
N VAL A 117 11.22 5.59 4.08
CA VAL A 117 10.24 6.64 4.39
C VAL A 117 10.31 7.82 3.42
N ALA A 118 11.10 7.72 2.34
CA ALA A 118 11.29 8.82 1.39
C ALA A 118 10.01 9.26 0.67
N HIS A 119 8.96 8.43 0.66
CA HIS A 119 7.65 8.70 0.08
C HIS A 119 6.64 9.32 1.05
N ILE A 120 7.04 9.52 2.31
CA ILE A 120 6.25 10.18 3.37
C ILE A 120 6.66 11.65 3.44
#